data_AF-A0A0T5Z457-F1
#
_entry.id   AF-A0A0T5Z457-F1
#
_cell.length_a   1.000
_cell.length_b   1.000
_cell.length_c   1.000
_cell.angle_alpha   90.00
_cell.angle_beta   90.00
_cell.angle_gamma   90.00
#
_symmetry.space_group_name_H-M   'P 1'
#
loop_
_entity.id
_entity.type
_entity.pdbx_description
1 polymer ?
#
loop_
_entity_poly.entity_id
_entity_poly.type
_entity_poly.pdbx_seq_one_letter_code
_entity_poly.pdbx_strand_id
1 'polypeptide(L)'
;MRPTLHPQHLLTAVLLMLASLGLQANALDAIVALVNDDIITRSELDSSVRETAAQLTQQGTQLPSQAILEQQVLERMITNQLQLQTATRLGITVDDATLSR
;
A
#
# COMPACT_ATOMS: atom_id res chain seq x y z
N MET A 1 -3.85 -37.41 -39.89
CA MET A 1 -4.26 -36.09 -40.46
C MET A 1 -3.28 -35.02 -40.01
N ARG A 2 -2.60 -34.34 -40.95
CA ARG A 2 -1.77 -33.16 -40.66
C ARG A 2 -2.66 -31.93 -40.82
N PRO A 3 -2.95 -31.13 -39.78
CA PRO A 3 -3.78 -29.94 -39.93
C PRO A 3 -3.01 -28.90 -40.74
N THR A 4 -3.55 -28.51 -41.89
CA THR A 4 -2.99 -27.47 -42.75
C THR A 4 -3.34 -26.09 -42.17
N LEU A 5 -2.38 -25.46 -41.49
CA LEU A 5 -2.50 -24.09 -40.98
C LEU A 5 -2.48 -23.11 -42.18
N HIS A 6 -3.65 -22.55 -42.51
CA HIS A 6 -3.77 -21.50 -43.52
C HIS A 6 -3.30 -20.15 -42.94
N PRO A 7 -2.60 -19.30 -43.71
CA PRO A 7 -2.01 -18.04 -43.24
C PRO A 7 -3.03 -17.02 -42.71
N GLN A 8 -4.32 -17.20 -43.01
CA GLN A 8 -5.41 -16.35 -42.53
C GLN A 8 -5.68 -16.52 -41.01
N HIS A 9 -5.41 -17.71 -40.46
CA HIS A 9 -5.53 -17.97 -39.01
C HIS A 9 -4.39 -17.31 -38.21
N LEU A 10 -3.25 -17.07 -38.86
CA LEU A 10 -2.09 -16.41 -38.27
C LEU A 10 -2.37 -14.91 -38.08
N LEU A 11 -3.06 -14.28 -39.04
CA LEU A 11 -3.47 -12.88 -38.95
C LEU A 11 -4.54 -12.65 -37.86
N THR A 12 -5.49 -13.56 -37.73
CA THR A 12 -6.54 -13.49 -36.69
C THR A 12 -5.98 -13.74 -35.30
N ALA A 13 -5.01 -14.65 -35.16
CA ALA A 13 -4.35 -14.89 -33.88
C ALA A 13 -3.58 -13.64 -33.39
N VAL A 14 -2.90 -12.92 -34.30
CA VAL A 14 -2.17 -11.69 -33.95
C VAL A 14 -3.12 -10.57 -33.52
N LEU A 15 -4.26 -10.41 -34.21
CA LEU A 15 -5.28 -9.41 -33.85
C LEU A 15 -5.89 -9.67 -32.45
N LEU A 16 -6.14 -10.93 -32.12
CA LEU A 16 -6.68 -11.31 -30.81
C LEU A 16 -5.66 -11.06 -29.69
N MET A 17 -4.37 -11.27 -29.95
CA MET A 17 -3.28 -11.05 -28.99
C MET A 17 -3.05 -9.56 -28.71
N LEU A 18 -3.23 -8.69 -29.71
CA LEU A 18 -3.19 -7.24 -29.54
C LEU A 18 -4.38 -6.71 -28.72
N ALA A 19 -5.55 -7.33 -28.82
CA ALA A 19 -6.74 -6.93 -28.05
C ALA A 19 -6.65 -7.28 -26.55
N SER A 20 -5.74 -8.17 -26.14
CA SER A 20 -5.50 -8.51 -24.73
C SER A 20 -4.58 -7.53 -23.97
N LEU A 21 -4.09 -6.47 -24.63
CA LEU A 21 -3.38 -5.39 -23.95
C LEU A 21 -4.39 -4.51 -23.19
N GLY A 22 -4.85 -5.01 -22.04
CA GLY A 22 -5.68 -4.25 -21.11
C GLY A 22 -4.94 -3.02 -20.60
N LEU A 23 -5.48 -1.84 -20.85
CA LEU A 23 -4.96 -0.59 -20.30
C LEU A 23 -5.30 -0.55 -18.81
N GLN A 24 -4.35 -0.87 -17.94
CA GLN A 24 -4.55 -0.70 -16.50
C GLN A 24 -4.56 0.79 -16.16
N ALA A 25 -5.73 1.32 -15.85
CA ALA A 25 -5.86 2.66 -15.31
C ALA A 25 -5.33 2.67 -13.87
N ASN A 26 -4.25 3.40 -13.63
CA ASN A 26 -3.75 3.62 -12.27
C ASN A 26 -4.75 4.50 -11.52
N ALA A 27 -5.36 3.96 -10.47
CA ALA A 27 -6.19 4.75 -9.57
C ALA A 27 -5.32 5.79 -8.86
N LEU A 28 -5.77 7.05 -8.82
CA LEU A 28 -5.15 8.09 -8.02
C LEU A 28 -5.43 7.79 -6.54
N ASP A 29 -4.38 7.61 -5.74
CA ASP A 29 -4.50 7.41 -4.30
C ASP A 29 -4.88 8.72 -3.61
N ALA A 30 -5.82 8.65 -2.67
CA ALA A 30 -6.36 9.82 -2.01
C ALA A 30 -5.47 10.25 -0.84
N ILE A 31 -5.34 11.56 -0.64
CA ILE A 31 -4.66 12.13 0.54
C ILE A 31 -5.65 12.14 1.70
N VAL A 32 -5.29 11.51 2.82
CA VAL A 32 -6.10 11.51 4.04
C VAL A 32 -5.58 12.50 5.09
N ALA A 33 -4.28 12.78 5.10
CA ALA A 33 -3.68 13.79 5.97
C ALA A 33 -2.38 14.38 5.38
N LEU A 34 -2.08 15.63 5.76
CA LEU A 34 -0.81 16.32 5.52
C LEU A 34 -0.16 16.64 6.86
N VAL A 35 1.08 16.19 7.06
CA VAL A 35 1.84 16.29 8.32
C VAL A 35 3.14 17.04 8.06
N ASN A 36 3.13 18.35 8.30
CA ASN A 36 4.17 19.28 7.84
C ASN A 36 4.33 19.18 6.31
N ASP A 37 5.41 18.58 5.83
CA ASP A 37 5.71 18.42 4.41
C ASP A 37 5.45 16.98 3.89
N ASP A 38 5.08 16.05 4.79
CA ASP A 38 4.81 14.64 4.46
C ASP A 38 3.31 14.37 4.33
N ILE A 39 2.95 13.41 3.47
CA ILE A 39 1.56 13.07 3.16
C ILE A 39 1.27 11.65 3.64
N ILE A 40 0.09 11.45 4.25
CA ILE A 40 -0.45 10.11 4.52
C ILE A 40 -1.56 9.85 3.49
N THR A 41 -1.45 8.74 2.78
CA THR A 41 -2.42 8.34 1.75
C THR A 41 -3.48 7.36 2.27
N ARG A 42 -4.54 7.16 1.51
CA ARG A 42 -5.62 6.22 1.86
C ARG A 42 -5.10 4.79 1.87
N SER A 43 -4.29 4.39 0.89
CA SER A 43 -3.73 3.04 0.85
C SER A 43 -2.79 2.73 2.02
N GLU A 44 -2.04 3.73 2.50
CA GLU A 44 -1.19 3.61 3.68
C GLU A 44 -2.01 3.44 4.97
N LEU A 45 -3.03 4.28 5.16
CA LEU A 45 -3.94 4.17 6.29
C LEU A 45 -4.65 2.81 6.31
N ASP A 46 -5.21 2.38 5.18
CA ASP A 46 -5.89 1.09 5.06
C ASP A 46 -4.94 -0.09 5.35
N SER A 47 -3.67 0.02 4.96
CA SER A 47 -2.67 -1.00 5.25
C SER A 47 -2.32 -1.05 6.74
N SER A 48 -2.12 0.10 7.38
CA SER A 48 -1.83 0.18 8.81
C SER A 48 -3.01 -0.25 9.69
N VAL A 49 -4.25 0.05 9.26
CA VAL A 49 -5.47 -0.41 9.92
C VAL A 49 -5.59 -1.92 9.87
N ARG A 50 -5.34 -2.53 8.70
CA ARG A 50 -5.35 -4.00 8.55
C ARG A 50 -4.30 -4.66 9.46
N GLU A 51 -3.10 -4.10 9.52
CA GLU A 51 -2.03 -4.61 10.38
C GLU A 51 -2.41 -4.51 11.86
N THR A 52 -2.90 -3.35 12.30
CA THR A 52 -3.33 -3.12 13.69
C THR A 52 -4.48 -4.05 14.06
N ALA A 53 -5.47 -4.22 13.17
CA ALA A 53 -6.59 -5.13 13.39
C ALA A 53 -6.13 -6.59 13.53
N ALA A 54 -5.17 -7.02 12.70
CA ALA A 54 -4.60 -8.36 12.78
C ALA A 54 -3.85 -8.56 14.11
N GLN A 55 -3.11 -7.56 14.60
CA GLN A 55 -2.43 -7.61 15.89
C GLN A 55 -3.41 -7.70 17.06
N LEU A 56 -4.47 -6.88 17.08
CA LEU A 56 -5.49 -6.89 18.13
C LEU A 56 -6.23 -8.24 18.19
N THR A 57 -6.54 -8.80 17.02
CA THR A 57 -7.19 -10.11 16.91
C THR A 57 -6.29 -11.22 17.47
N GLN A 58 -4.99 -11.19 17.16
CA GLN A 58 -4.01 -12.14 17.72
C GLN A 58 -3.85 -12.01 19.23
N GLN A 59 -4.00 -10.81 19.78
CA GLN A 59 -3.99 -10.55 21.23
C GLN A 59 -5.31 -10.92 21.92
N GLY A 60 -6.33 -11.40 21.19
CA GLY A 60 -7.64 -11.72 21.74
C GLY A 60 -8.44 -10.49 22.20
N THR A 61 -8.07 -9.29 21.73
CA THR A 61 -8.77 -8.05 22.06
C THR A 61 -9.94 -7.84 21.12
N GLN A 62 -11.09 -7.40 21.65
CA GLN A 62 -12.23 -7.07 20.83
C GLN A 62 -11.93 -5.84 19.97
N LEU A 63 -12.15 -5.96 18.66
CA LEU A 63 -11.94 -4.84 17.74
C LEU A 63 -12.97 -3.74 18.00
N PRO A 64 -12.54 -2.47 18.10
CA PRO A 64 -13.47 -1.35 18.15
C PRO A 64 -14.18 -1.19 16.80
N SER A 65 -15.14 -0.26 16.72
CA SER A 65 -15.78 0.04 15.43
C SER A 65 -14.75 0.53 14.41
N GLN A 66 -14.98 0.24 13.14
CA GLN A 66 -14.05 0.58 12.06
C GLN A 66 -13.68 2.07 12.06
N ALA A 67 -14.65 2.96 12.24
CA ALA A 67 -14.40 4.41 12.27
C ALA A 67 -13.47 4.83 13.43
N ILE A 68 -13.64 4.22 14.61
CA ILE A 68 -12.77 4.49 15.77
C ILE A 68 -11.38 3.92 15.52
N LEU A 69 -11.28 2.70 14.98
CA LEU A 69 -10.00 2.08 14.66
C LEU A 69 -9.21 2.91 13.64
N GLU A 70 -9.86 3.33 12.54
CA GLU A 70 -9.25 4.17 11.50
C GLU A 70 -8.73 5.48 12.11
N GLN A 71 -9.53 6.15 12.94
CA GLN A 71 -9.11 7.38 13.61
C GLN A 71 -7.89 7.16 14.53
N GLN A 72 -7.94 6.13 15.38
CA GLN A 72 -6.86 5.83 16.31
C GLN A 72 -5.55 5.48 15.60
N VAL A 73 -5.64 4.73 14.50
CA VAL A 73 -4.48 4.37 13.69
C VAL A 73 -3.92 5.62 13.01
N LEU A 74 -4.77 6.46 12.41
CA LEU A 74 -4.32 7.71 11.78
C LEU A 74 -3.61 8.63 12.78
N GLU A 75 -4.17 8.84 13.98
CA GLU A 75 -3.54 9.63 15.03
C GLU A 75 -2.16 9.10 15.44
N ARG A 76 -2.03 7.77 15.52
CA ARG A 76 -0.75 7.11 15.79
C ARG A 76 0.24 7.31 14.65
N MET A 77 -0.19 7.19 13.39
CA MET A 77 0.67 7.45 12.22
C MET A 77 1.20 8.88 12.23
N ILE A 78 0.32 9.87 12.45
CA ILE A 78 0.70 11.29 12.53
C ILE A 78 1.73 11.51 13.66
N THR A 79 1.46 10.97 14.84
CA THR A 79 2.34 11.12 16.00
C THR A 79 3.72 10.51 15.73
N ASN A 80 3.75 9.32 15.15
CA ASN A 80 5.00 8.65 14.79
C ASN A 80 5.79 9.47 13.76
N GLN A 81 5.13 10.00 12.73
CA GLN A 81 5.77 10.85 11.72
C GLN A 81 6.40 12.09 12.33
N LEU A 82 5.67 12.79 13.22
CA LEU A 82 6.18 13.97 13.91
C LEU A 82 7.40 13.63 14.80
N GLN A 83 7.37 12.49 15.48
CA GLN A 83 8.50 12.02 16.29
C GLN A 83 9.72 11.71 15.42
N LEU A 84 9.54 11.02 14.29
CA LEU A 84 10.62 10.73 13.34
C LEU A 84 11.23 12.01 12.77
N GLN A 85 10.41 12.96 12.31
CA GLN A 85 10.88 14.25 11.82
C GLN A 85 11.66 15.03 12.90
N THR A 86 11.21 14.94 14.16
CA THR A 86 11.92 15.55 15.29
C THR A 86 13.26 14.87 15.53
N ALA A 87 13.31 13.54 15.51
CA ALA A 87 14.55 12.77 15.65
C ALA A 87 15.56 13.13 14.55
N THR A 88 15.13 13.17 13.28
CA THR A 88 15.95 13.58 12.15
C THR A 88 16.50 15.01 12.33
N ARG A 89 15.66 15.95 12.79
CA ARG A 89 16.08 17.34 13.05
C ARG A 89 17.12 17.46 14.16
N LEU A 90 17.04 16.58 15.15
CA LEU A 90 18.00 16.49 16.26
C LEU A 90 19.27 15.71 15.88
N GLY A 91 19.39 15.22 14.64
CA GLY A 91 20.52 14.41 14.20
C GLY A 91 20.53 12.99 14.77
N ILE A 92 19.39 12.52 15.28
CA ILE A 92 19.21 11.15 15.76
C ILE A 92 18.87 10.30 14.53
N THR A 93 19.88 9.62 14.00
CA THR A 93 19.73 8.65 12.91
C THR A 93 20.02 7.26 13.46
N VAL A 94 19.15 6.29 13.19
CA VAL A 94 19.43 4.90 13.52
C VAL A 94 20.42 4.37 12.48
N ASP A 95 21.71 4.32 12.83
CA ASP A 95 22.71 3.61 12.01
C ASP A 95 22.52 2.10 12.20
N ASP A 96 22.49 1.35 11.08
CA ASP A 96 22.35 -0.12 11.02
C ASP A 96 23.38 -0.87 11.89
N ALA A 97 24.49 -0.21 12.25
CA ALA A 97 25.51 -0.72 13.17
C ALA A 97 24.99 -0.96 14.60
N THR A 98 23.83 -0.42 14.96
CA THR A 98 23.23 -0.54 16.30
C THR A 98 22.23 -1.70 16.41
N LEU A 99 21.80 -2.29 15.28
CA LEU A 99 20.78 -3.33 15.25
C LEU A 99 21.33 -4.76 15.47
N SER A 100 22.56 -4.89 15.95
CA SER A 100 23.19 -6.19 16.21
C SER A 100 23.52 -6.37 17.69
N ARG A 101 22.53 -6.80 18.47
CA ARG A 101 22.63 -7.92 19.42
C ARG A 101 21.30 -8.28 20.09
#